data_AF-A0A8T7D1R4-F1
#
_entry.id   AF-A0A8T7D1R4-F1
#
_cell.length_a   1.000
_cell.length_b   1.000
_cell.length_c   1.000
_cell.angle_alpha   90.00
_cell.angle_beta   90.00
_cell.angle_gamma   90.00
#
_symmetry.space_group_name_H-M   'P 1'
#
loop_
_entity.id
_entity.type
_entity.pdbx_description
1 polymer ?
#
loop_
_entity_poly.entity_id
_entity_poly.type
_entity_poly.pdbx_seq_one_letter_code
_entity_poly.pdbx_strand_id
1 'polypeptide(L)' 'MILLDTCAIIWDALKIDRLTPKARRAIENTEGELMICDISIWEISILIKKGRLIVDETPSRFINLLIQSRSLHI' A
#
# COMPACT_ATOMS: atom_id res chain seq x y z
N MET A 1 12.43 1.02 10.33
CA MET A 1 11.05 1.53 10.22
C MET A 1 10.96 2.39 8.98
N ILE A 2 10.04 2.07 8.07
CA ILE A 2 9.76 2.85 6.87
C ILE A 2 8.25 3.11 6.86
N LEU A 3 7.88 4.39 6.80
CA LEU A 3 6.50 4.81 6.59
C LEU A 3 6.23 4.94 5.09
N LEU A 4 5.25 4.21 4.59
CA LEU A 4 4.88 4.21 3.17
C LEU A 4 3.84 5.29 2.88
N ASP A 5 4.07 6.02 1.79
CA ASP A 5 3.06 6.88 1.19
C ASP A 5 2.01 6.03 0.45
N THR A 6 0.81 6.58 0.26
CA THR A 6 -0.33 5.95 -0.42
C THR A 6 0.04 5.43 -1.81
N CYS A 7 0.84 6.18 -2.58
CA CYS A 7 1.28 5.73 -3.89
C CYS A 7 2.19 4.50 -3.83
N ALA A 8 3.08 4.45 -2.83
CA ALA A 8 3.99 3.33 -2.63
C ALA A 8 3.24 2.06 -2.22
N ILE A 9 2.23 2.18 -1.34
CA ILE A 9 1.36 1.06 -0.94
C ILE A 9 0.63 0.49 -2.16
N ILE A 10 0.01 1.35 -2.98
CA ILE A 10 -0.75 0.93 -4.16
C ILE A 10 0.16 0.25 -5.19
N TRP A 11 1.34 0.81 -5.44
CA TRP A 11 2.27 0.24 -6.43
C TRP A 11 2.91 -1.03 -5.94
N ASP A 12 3.32 -1.12 -4.68
CA ASP A 12 3.86 -2.36 -4.12
C ASP A 12 2.87 -3.53 -4.28
N ALA A 13 1.58 -3.27 -4.06
CA ALA A 13 0.54 -4.29 -4.12
C ALA A 13 0.07 -4.66 -5.53
N LEU A 14 -0.04 -3.68 -6.44
CA LEU A 14 -0.72 -3.88 -7.72
C LEU A 14 0.19 -3.76 -8.94
N LYS A 15 1.28 -2.99 -8.84
CA LYS A 15 2.16 -2.64 -9.96
C LYS A 15 3.59 -2.38 -9.49
N ILE A 16 4.27 -3.43 -9.02
CA ILE A 16 5.60 -3.31 -8.41
C ILE A 16 6.63 -2.71 -9.37
N ASP A 17 6.41 -2.83 -10.68
CA ASP A 17 7.18 -2.22 -11.76
C ASP A 17 7.17 -0.68 -11.73
N ARG A 18 6.15 -0.06 -11.13
CA ARG A 18 6.05 1.40 -10.95
C ARG A 18 6.88 1.94 -9.79
N LEU A 19 7.32 1.08 -8.86
CA LEU A 19 8.27 1.49 -7.83
C LEU A 19 9.65 1.67 -8.45
N THR A 20 10.33 2.76 -8.07
CA THR A 20 11.73 2.95 -8.45
C THR A 20 12.59 1.81 -7.88
N PRO A 21 13.70 1.43 -8.53
CA PRO A 21 14.60 0.40 -8.01
C PRO A 21 15.14 0.71 -6.61
N LYS A 22 15.22 1.99 -6.23
CA LYS A 22 15.61 2.40 -4.88
C LYS A 22 14.49 2.13 -3.86
N ALA A 23 13.26 2.54 -4.18
CA ALA A 23 12.11 2.33 -3.30
C ALA A 23 11.83 0.84 -3.10
N ARG A 24 11.83 0.06 -4.19
CA ARG A 24 11.62 -1.39 -4.13
C ARG A 24 12.64 -2.06 -3.20
N ARG A 25 13.93 -1.75 -3.38
CA ARG A 25 14.99 -2.30 -2.50
C ARG A 25 14.86 -1.86 -1.05
N ALA A 26 14.40 -0.63 -0.78
CA ALA A 26 14.18 -0.17 0.58
C ALA A 26 13.02 -0.93 1.26
N ILE A 27 11.95 -1.22 0.52
CA ILE A 27 10.80 -1.98 1.00
C ILE A 27 11.14 -3.47 1.17
N GLU A 28 11.84 -4.07 0.20
CA GLU A 28 12.20 -5.50 0.24
C GLU A 28 13.26 -5.83 1.29
N ASN A 29 14.26 -4.97 1.46
CA ASN A 29 15.37 -5.22 2.38
C ASN A 29 15.15 -4.61 3.78
N THR A 30 13.94 -4.18 4.10
CA THR A 30 13.66 -3.69 5.45
C THR A 30 13.61 -4.88 6.42
N GLU A 31 14.57 -4.93 7.33
CA GLU A 31 14.52 -5.84 8.48
C GLU A 31 13.64 -5.29 9.61
N GLY A 32 13.23 -4.02 9.51
CA GLY A 32 12.33 -3.35 10.47
C GLY A 32 10.92 -3.16 9.93
N GLU A 33 10.05 -2.55 10.75
CA GLU A 33 8.62 -2.39 10.46
C GLU A 33 8.32 -1.53 9.23
N LEU A 34 7.36 -2.01 8.44
CA LEU A 34 6.68 -1.25 7.40
C LEU A 34 5.39 -0.68 7.98
N MET A 35 5.25 0.63 7.93
CA MET A 35 4.11 1.34 8.49
C MET A 35 3.31 2.04 7.40
N ILE A 36 2.02 2.23 7.66
CA ILE A 36 1.10 3.06 6.88
C ILE A 36 0.32 3.96 7.83
N CYS A 37 -0.20 5.09 7.36
CA CYS A 37 -1.08 5.92 8.18
C CYS A 37 -2.56 5.62 7.92
N ASP A 38 -3.43 5.88 8.90
CA ASP A 38 -4.89 5.86 8.73
C ASP A 38 -5.35 6.74 7.55
N ILE A 39 -4.68 7.87 7.34
CA ILE A 39 -5.00 8.77 6.22
C ILE A 39 -4.77 8.07 4.86
N SER A 40 -3.76 7.20 4.75
CA SER A 40 -3.51 6.45 3.52
C SER A 40 -4.63 5.45 3.23
N ILE A 41 -5.21 4.84 4.27
CA ILE A 41 -6.38 3.96 4.15
C ILE A 41 -7.59 4.74 3.61
N TRP A 42 -7.80 5.95 4.12
CA TRP A 42 -8.85 6.84 3.64
C TRP A 42 -8.61 7.25 2.17
N GLU A 43 -7.39 7.65 1.81
CA GLU A 43 -7.04 8.05 0.44
C GLU A 43 -7.28 6.92 -0.56
N ILE A 44 -6.85 5.69 -0.24
CA ILE A 44 -7.13 4.50 -1.06
C ILE A 44 -8.64 4.29 -1.21
N SER A 45 -9.39 4.39 -0.12
CA SER A 45 -10.84 4.24 -0.14
C SER A 45 -11.52 5.28 -1.04
N ILE A 46 -11.04 6.52 -1.02
CA ILE A 46 -11.51 7.60 -1.90
C ILE A 46 -11.12 7.36 -3.35
N LEU A 47 -9.93 6.84 -3.64
CA LEU A 47 -9.51 6.48 -5.00
C LEU A 47 -10.40 5.39 -5.59
N ILE A 48 -10.76 4.36 -4.80
CA ILE A 48 -11.67 3.30 -5.24
C ILE A 48 -13.07 3.86 -5.45
N LYS A 49 -13.60 4.63 -4.49
CA LYS A 49 -14.91 5.27 -4.62
C LYS A 49 -15.03 6.16 -5.85
N LYS A 50 -13.95 6.83 -6.25
CA LYS A 50 -13.89 7.68 -7.45
C LYS A 50 -13.62 6.91 -8.76
N GLY A 51 -13.47 5.58 -8.71
CA GLY A 51 -13.13 4.76 -9.87
C GLY A 51 -11.71 5.01 -10.42
N ARG A 52 -10.84 5.65 -9.64
CA ARG A 52 -9.44 5.93 -10.01
C ARG A 52 -8.52 4.76 -9.67
N LEU A 53 -8.96 3.89 -8.77
CA LEU A 53 -8.35 2.62 -8.43
C LEU A 53 -9.42 1.54 -8.55
N ILE A 54 -9.29 0.65 -9.53
CA ILE A 54 -10.24 -0.44 -9.75
C ILE A 54 -9.69 -1.68 -9.07
N VAL A 55 -10.48 -2.27 -8.19
CA VAL A 55 -10.19 -3.52 -7.49
C VAL A 55 -11.42 -4.41 -7.58
N ASP A 56 -11.22 -5.73 -7.62
CA ASP A 56 -12.32 -6.71 -7.73
C ASP A 56 -13.07 -6.91 -6.39
N GLU A 57 -12.60 -6.24 -5.33
CA GLU A 57 -13.05 -6.41 -3.95
C GLU A 57 -13.58 -5.10 -3.37
N THR A 58 -14.23 -5.18 -2.20
CA THR A 58 -14.60 -3.97 -1.46
C THR A 58 -13.36 -3.21 -0.95
N PRO A 59 -13.41 -1.88 -0.79
CA PRO A 59 -12.28 -1.11 -0.24
C PRO A 59 -11.76 -1.68 1.08
N SER A 60 -12.65 -2.03 2.00
CA SER A 60 -12.31 -2.60 3.30
C SER A 60 -11.59 -3.95 3.16
N ARG A 61 -12.04 -4.81 2.23
CA ARG A 61 -11.39 -6.10 2.00
C ARG A 61 -10.01 -5.92 1.37
N PHE A 62 -9.88 -5.01 0.41
CA PHE A 62 -8.61 -4.67 -0.20
C PHE A 62 -7.58 -4.18 0.84
N ILE A 63 -7.97 -3.25 1.71
CA ILE A 63 -7.09 -2.75 2.79
C ILE A 63 -6.65 -3.87 3.75
N ASN A 64 -7.56 -4.74 4.15
CA ASN A 64 -7.22 -5.87 5.02
C ASN A 64 -6.21 -6.81 4.36
N LEU A 65 -6.35 -7.08 3.05
CA LEU A 65 -5.40 -7.90 2.30
C LEU A 65 -4.02 -7.23 2.24
N LEU A 66 -3.96 -5.91 2.04
CA LEU A 66 -2.69 -5.15 2.06
C LEU A 66 -1.97 -5.32 3.40
N ILE A 67 -2.68 -5.08 4.50
CA ILE A 67 -2.13 -5.18 5.86
C ILE A 67 -1.60 -6.59 6.14
N GLN A 68 -2.36 -7.61 5.77
CA GLN A 68 -1.99 -9.01 5.99
C GLN A 68 -0.81 -9.47 5.13
N SER A 69 -0.75 -9.03 3.87
CA SER A 69 0.26 -9.50 2.90
C SER A 69 1.70 -9.06 3.23
N ARG A 70 1.84 -7.89 3.86
CA ARG A 70 3.13 -7.24 4.14
C ARG A 70 3.40 -7.03 5.64
N SER A 71 2.54 -7.58 6.50
CA SER A 71 2.56 -7.35 7.95
C SER A 71 2.67 -5.86 8.27
N LEU A 72 1.85 -5.03 7.59
CA LEU A 72 1.89 -3.58 7.77
C LEU A 72 1.35 -3.22 9.16
N HIS A 73 1.98 -2.23 9.78
CA HIS A 73 1.50 -1.61 11.00
C HIS A 73 0.85 -0.26 10.69
N ILE A 74 -0.24 0.06 11.39
CA ILE A 74 -0.93 1.36 11.31
C ILE A 74 -0.47 2.23 12.47
#